data_AF-A0A952I9E2-F1
#
_entry.id   AF-A0A952I9E2-F1
#
_cell.length_a   1.000
_cell.length_b   1.000
_cell.length_c   1.000
_cell.angle_alpha   90.00
_cell.angle_beta   90.00
_cell.angle_gamma   90.00
#
_symmetry.space_group_name_H-M   'P 1'
#
loop_
_entity.id
_entity.type
_entity.pdbx_description
1 polymer ?
#
loop_
_entity_poly.entity_id
_entity_poly.type
_entity_poly.pdbx_seq_one_letter_code
_entity_poly.pdbx_strand_id
1 'polypeptide(L)'
;MANQIADIHCHPSGWAFNRMRNTSLERDKEKFHPWTVEQSSLKKQLKGKRAYHYSQCDFGKLVLSGTKLAFGALYPLEKGFFNEQLIGEGQRKPKRHSLLDIIQGKTQGLSKERIAFLQSPEYDYFEELKLEYQFYKSRDNKEEAALVLIYDKNKPTLSKGKYIIAKNTDDVTSSIQKEKEVAIVLTIEGIHALGVGNLKNKGIDISLDQVKERVKALKGEATTEENWEHPVFFITFSHHFDNTFCGHARSFPDITELVFNQRKGCNGPMTPEGLDVIREMLGLNDNLDGTGSKRILVDVKHMSAKGRKSYYDEIIKKYNNFAPNNGHKIPVIASHIGFSGAATLQEQIDDGNLEKDNFKKGGFYAWYIN
;
A
#
# COMPACT_ATOMS: atom_id res chain seq x y z
N MET A 1 -4.97 -8.19 31.98
CA MET A 1 -3.97 -7.97 30.91
C MET A 1 -4.49 -6.85 30.03
N ALA A 2 -3.70 -5.83 29.73
CA ALA A 2 -4.09 -4.81 28.75
C ALA A 2 -4.25 -5.48 27.37
N ASN A 3 -5.28 -5.12 26.61
CA ASN A 3 -5.50 -5.68 25.28
C ASN A 3 -4.29 -5.34 24.39
N GLN A 4 -3.65 -6.36 23.83
CA GLN A 4 -2.63 -6.18 22.80
C GLN A 4 -3.36 -5.95 21.46
N ILE A 5 -3.28 -4.73 20.94
CA ILE A 5 -3.92 -4.35 19.67
C ILE A 5 -2.89 -4.51 18.55
N ALA A 6 -3.31 -5.17 17.46
CA ALA A 6 -2.55 -5.26 16.22
C ALA A 6 -3.34 -4.61 15.08
N ASP A 7 -2.68 -3.79 14.27
CA ASP A 7 -3.22 -3.23 13.03
C ASP A 7 -2.56 -3.93 11.84
N ILE A 8 -3.33 -4.68 11.07
CA ILE A 8 -2.82 -5.51 9.97
C ILE A 8 -2.69 -4.76 8.64
N HIS A 9 -3.09 -3.48 8.58
CA HIS A 9 -2.86 -2.62 7.44
C HIS A 9 -2.99 -1.15 7.82
N CYS A 10 -1.87 -0.42 7.86
CA CYS A 10 -1.89 1.02 8.08
C CYS A 10 -0.71 1.74 7.42
N HIS A 11 -0.84 3.07 7.28
CA HIS A 11 0.14 3.94 6.62
C HIS A 11 0.69 5.01 7.59
N PRO A 12 1.45 4.64 8.64
CA PRO A 12 1.88 5.60 9.67
C PRO A 12 2.87 6.65 9.14
N SER A 13 3.64 6.33 8.10
CA SER A 13 4.51 7.28 7.38
C SER A 13 3.76 8.14 6.37
N GLY A 14 2.71 7.59 5.75
CA GLY A 14 2.23 8.06 4.45
C GLY A 14 1.83 9.53 4.45
N TRP A 15 1.24 10.00 5.55
CA TRP A 15 0.84 11.39 5.69
C TRP A 15 2.03 12.36 5.83
N ALA A 16 2.96 12.05 6.74
CA ALA A 16 4.12 12.88 7.03
C ALA A 16 5.08 12.90 5.83
N PHE A 17 5.39 11.72 5.28
CA PHE A 17 6.26 11.55 4.11
C PHE A 17 5.73 12.35 2.92
N ASN A 18 4.50 12.11 2.48
CA ASN A 18 3.99 12.73 1.26
C ASN A 18 3.75 14.24 1.38
N ARG A 19 3.49 14.78 2.58
CA ARG A 19 3.29 16.23 2.75
C ARG A 19 4.58 17.03 2.81
N MET A 20 5.63 16.43 3.37
CA MET A 20 6.90 17.12 3.55
C MET A 20 7.87 16.89 2.38
N ARG A 21 7.75 15.76 1.68
CA ARG A 21 8.59 15.43 0.52
C ARG A 21 8.41 16.46 -0.60
N ASN A 22 9.52 16.80 -1.28
CA ASN A 22 9.64 17.85 -2.28
C ASN A 22 9.38 19.29 -1.77
N THR A 23 9.32 19.50 -0.45
CA THR A 23 9.19 20.83 0.17
C THR A 23 10.49 21.24 0.88
N SER A 24 10.56 22.47 1.39
CA SER A 24 11.68 22.91 2.22
C SER A 24 11.85 22.09 3.50
N LEU A 25 10.77 21.46 4.01
CA LEU A 25 10.80 20.64 5.22
C LEU A 25 11.61 19.37 5.05
N GLU A 26 11.72 18.83 3.84
CA GLU A 26 12.48 17.62 3.55
C GLU A 26 13.97 17.76 3.94
N ARG A 27 14.52 18.98 3.86
CA ARG A 27 15.92 19.26 4.18
C ARG A 27 16.20 19.35 5.68
N ASP A 28 15.14 19.47 6.49
CA ASP A 28 15.21 19.62 7.93
C ASP A 28 15.02 18.26 8.60
N LYS A 29 16.12 17.61 9.03
CA LYS A 29 16.08 16.26 9.62
C LYS A 29 15.33 16.18 10.97
N GLU A 30 15.13 17.32 11.62
CA GLU A 30 14.34 17.44 12.85
C GLU A 30 12.84 17.58 12.56
N LYS A 31 12.46 17.63 11.28
CA LYS A 31 11.06 17.63 10.84
C LYS A 31 10.75 16.51 9.86
N PHE A 32 11.65 16.19 8.93
CA PHE A 32 11.45 15.13 7.96
C PHE A 32 11.76 13.76 8.55
N HIS A 33 10.88 13.30 9.44
CA HIS A 33 10.94 11.98 10.02
C HIS A 33 9.54 11.48 10.45
N PRO A 34 9.37 10.16 10.73
CA PRO A 34 8.04 9.58 10.95
C PRO A 34 7.30 10.04 12.22
N TRP A 35 8.02 10.61 13.18
CA TRP A 35 7.42 11.17 14.41
C TRP A 35 6.82 12.56 14.23
N THR A 36 6.97 13.17 13.06
CA THR A 36 6.33 14.46 12.76
C THR A 36 4.84 14.27 12.52
N VAL A 37 4.06 14.74 13.48
CA VAL A 37 2.59 14.72 13.43
C VAL A 37 2.09 15.99 12.79
N GLU A 38 1.80 15.92 11.49
CA GLU A 38 1.21 17.03 10.74
C GLU A 38 -0.20 17.38 11.25
N GLN A 39 -0.52 18.68 11.20
CA GLN A 39 -1.80 19.18 11.72
C GLN A 39 -2.99 18.52 11.02
N SER A 40 -3.87 17.99 11.86
CA SER A 40 -5.07 17.26 11.47
C SER A 40 -6.32 18.07 11.79
N SER A 41 -7.25 18.16 10.84
CA SER A 41 -8.52 18.86 11.00
C SER A 41 -9.52 18.02 11.80
N LEU A 42 -9.50 18.17 13.13
CA LEU A 42 -10.44 17.49 14.03
C LEU A 42 -11.90 17.73 13.66
N LYS A 43 -12.27 18.96 13.28
CA LYS A 43 -13.64 19.31 12.87
C LYS A 43 -14.13 18.47 11.68
N LYS A 44 -13.23 18.14 10.74
CA LYS A 44 -13.58 17.33 9.56
C LYS A 44 -13.61 15.84 9.92
N GLN A 45 -12.65 15.39 10.74
CA GLN A 45 -12.65 14.03 11.32
C GLN A 45 -13.96 13.74 12.08
N LEU A 46 -14.38 14.69 12.92
CA LEU A 46 -15.65 14.66 13.66
C LEU A 46 -16.89 14.46 12.81
N LYS A 47 -16.90 15.04 11.62
CA LYS A 47 -18.03 14.95 10.69
C LYS A 47 -17.98 13.68 9.84
N GLY A 48 -17.04 12.77 10.11
CA GLY A 48 -16.79 11.59 9.28
C GLY A 48 -16.46 11.96 7.83
N LYS A 49 -15.97 13.18 7.57
CA LYS A 49 -15.58 13.57 6.21
C LYS A 49 -14.33 12.79 5.83
N ARG A 50 -14.25 12.33 4.59
CA ARG A 50 -13.11 11.58 4.06
C ARG A 50 -11.77 12.21 4.46
N ALA A 51 -10.81 11.37 4.83
CA ALA A 51 -9.56 11.70 5.50
C ALA A 51 -8.54 12.42 4.60
N TYR A 52 -8.95 13.57 4.07
CA TYR A 52 -8.18 14.43 3.18
C TYR A 52 -7.49 15.57 3.93
N HIS A 53 -7.86 15.78 5.19
CA HIS A 53 -7.41 16.89 6.02
C HIS A 53 -6.93 16.48 7.40
N TYR A 54 -6.81 15.18 7.67
CA TYR A 54 -6.29 14.64 8.92
C TYR A 54 -5.66 13.29 8.67
N SER A 55 -4.60 12.97 9.42
CA SER A 55 -4.04 11.62 9.45
C SER A 55 -4.88 10.76 10.39
N GLN A 56 -5.24 9.56 9.94
CA GLN A 56 -5.86 8.53 10.77
C GLN A 56 -4.83 7.68 11.53
N CYS A 57 -3.61 7.60 11.00
CA CYS A 57 -2.50 6.85 11.58
C CYS A 57 -1.21 7.68 11.50
N ASP A 58 -0.45 7.68 12.59
CA ASP A 58 0.94 8.12 12.70
C ASP A 58 1.58 7.44 13.92
N PHE A 59 2.90 7.51 14.05
CA PHE A 59 3.62 6.84 15.14
C PHE A 59 3.25 7.33 16.54
N GLY A 60 2.99 8.63 16.69
CA GLY A 60 2.53 9.19 17.95
C GLY A 60 1.18 8.62 18.37
N LYS A 61 0.23 8.50 17.42
CA LYS A 61 -1.10 7.89 17.60
C LYS A 61 -1.01 6.40 17.91
N LEU A 62 -0.16 5.65 17.20
CA LEU A 62 0.04 4.22 17.44
C LEU A 62 0.48 3.97 18.89
N VAL A 63 1.52 4.69 19.36
CA VAL A 63 2.00 4.58 20.73
C VAL A 63 0.93 4.96 21.76
N LEU A 64 0.22 6.08 21.55
CA LEU A 64 -0.82 6.53 22.49
C LEU A 64 -2.02 5.59 22.56
N SER A 65 -2.37 4.94 21.45
CA SER A 65 -3.48 3.98 21.39
C SER A 65 -3.14 2.64 22.05
N GLY A 66 -1.86 2.38 22.35
CA GLY A 66 -1.41 1.11 22.88
C GLY A 66 -1.29 0.00 21.82
N THR A 67 -1.33 0.34 20.53
CA THR A 67 -1.01 -0.61 19.45
C THR A 67 0.38 -1.20 19.67
N LYS A 68 0.48 -2.51 19.57
CA LYS A 68 1.73 -3.27 19.81
C LYS A 68 2.38 -3.75 18.54
N LEU A 69 1.57 -4.05 17.52
CA LEU A 69 2.03 -4.53 16.22
C LEU A 69 1.29 -3.75 15.14
N ALA A 70 2.03 -3.21 14.18
CA ALA A 70 1.47 -2.57 13.01
C ALA A 70 2.14 -3.10 11.74
N PHE A 71 1.33 -3.45 10.75
CA PHE A 71 1.80 -3.74 9.40
C PHE A 71 1.84 -2.41 8.65
N GLY A 72 3.04 -1.83 8.58
CA GLY A 72 3.29 -0.54 7.94
C GLY A 72 3.38 -0.74 6.43
N ALA A 73 2.35 -0.30 5.72
CA ALA A 73 2.31 -0.33 4.27
C ALA A 73 3.13 0.84 3.70
N LEU A 74 4.12 0.49 2.89
CA LEU A 74 4.81 1.43 2.02
C LEU A 74 4.01 1.58 0.72
N TYR A 75 3.86 2.81 0.24
CA TYR A 75 2.99 3.11 -0.88
C TYR A 75 3.47 4.33 -1.68
N PRO A 76 4.26 4.13 -2.75
CA PRO A 76 4.47 5.17 -3.74
C PRO A 76 3.14 5.45 -4.46
N LEU A 77 2.68 6.71 -4.40
CA LEU A 77 1.39 7.14 -4.95
C LEU A 77 1.27 6.81 -6.45
N GLU A 78 0.20 6.15 -6.87
CA GLU A 78 0.04 5.78 -8.28
C GLU A 78 -0.07 6.98 -9.22
N LYS A 79 0.67 6.94 -10.35
CA LYS A 79 0.66 7.96 -11.41
C LYS A 79 -0.73 8.20 -11.99
N GLY A 80 -1.62 7.20 -11.90
CA GLY A 80 -3.02 7.27 -12.30
C GLY A 80 -3.82 8.37 -11.58
N PHE A 81 -3.50 8.65 -10.32
CA PHE A 81 -4.12 9.76 -9.56
C PHE A 81 -3.79 11.14 -10.13
N PHE A 82 -2.72 11.24 -10.90
CA PHE A 82 -2.21 12.51 -11.40
C PHE A 82 -2.34 12.59 -12.92
N ASN A 83 -3.08 11.67 -13.55
CA ASN A 83 -3.31 11.66 -14.99
C ASN A 83 -4.59 12.42 -15.34
N GLU A 84 -4.45 13.51 -16.08
CA GLU A 84 -5.60 14.32 -16.48
C GLU A 84 -6.23 13.75 -17.75
N GLN A 85 -7.46 13.22 -17.66
CA GLN A 85 -8.22 12.84 -18.86
C GLN A 85 -8.79 14.05 -19.63
N LEU A 86 -8.97 15.19 -18.96
CA LEU A 86 -9.77 16.32 -19.47
C LEU A 86 -9.03 17.21 -20.48
N ILE A 87 -7.72 17.03 -20.66
CA ILE A 87 -6.94 17.71 -21.68
C ILE A 87 -6.45 16.60 -22.61
N GLY A 88 -7.15 16.39 -23.73
CA GLY A 88 -6.82 15.35 -24.71
C GLY A 88 -5.34 15.32 -25.04
N GLU A 89 -4.82 14.15 -25.44
CA GLU A 89 -3.40 13.73 -25.65
C GLU A 89 -2.43 14.79 -26.21
N GLY A 90 -2.26 15.88 -25.47
CA GLY A 90 -1.61 17.10 -25.90
C GLY A 90 -0.61 17.49 -24.85
N GLN A 91 0.63 17.69 -25.30
CA GLN A 91 1.75 18.08 -24.46
C GLN A 91 1.37 19.23 -23.53
N ARG A 92 1.52 19.00 -22.22
CA ARG A 92 1.25 19.98 -21.20
C ARG A 92 2.20 21.16 -21.38
N LYS A 93 1.67 22.38 -21.55
CA LYS A 93 2.51 23.59 -21.50
C LYS A 93 3.00 23.77 -20.05
N PRO A 94 4.32 23.91 -19.81
CA PRO A 94 4.97 23.69 -18.51
C PRO A 94 4.69 24.74 -17.41
N LYS A 95 3.66 25.60 -17.53
CA LYS A 95 3.51 26.78 -16.67
C LYS A 95 2.12 27.07 -16.08
N ARG A 96 1.12 26.19 -16.23
CA ARG A 96 -0.19 26.42 -15.59
C ARG A 96 -0.68 25.17 -14.86
N HIS A 97 -0.90 25.34 -13.55
CA HIS A 97 -1.64 24.37 -12.74
C HIS A 97 -3.06 24.23 -13.31
N SER A 98 -3.49 23.01 -13.56
CA SER A 98 -4.85 22.74 -14.01
C SER A 98 -5.84 22.89 -12.84
N LEU A 99 -7.13 22.97 -13.13
CA LEU A 99 -8.18 22.89 -12.11
C LEU A 99 -8.11 21.55 -11.33
N LEU A 100 -7.60 20.50 -11.98
CA LEU A 100 -7.41 19.18 -11.40
C LEU A 100 -6.27 19.16 -10.38
N ASP A 101 -5.16 19.89 -10.60
CA ASP A 101 -4.09 20.03 -9.60
C ASP A 101 -4.60 20.69 -8.31
N ILE A 102 -5.52 21.66 -8.43
CA ILE A 102 -6.14 22.34 -7.28
C ILE A 102 -7.09 21.39 -6.55
N ILE A 103 -7.84 20.56 -7.27
CA ILE A 103 -8.72 19.55 -6.68
C ILE A 103 -7.88 18.47 -6.00
N GLN A 104 -6.87 17.93 -6.67
CA GLN A 104 -5.95 16.89 -6.15
C GLN A 104 -5.18 17.39 -4.93
N GLY A 105 -4.65 18.61 -4.94
CA GLY A 105 -4.01 19.20 -3.75
C GLY A 105 -4.97 19.44 -2.59
N LYS A 106 -6.24 19.80 -2.87
CA LYS A 106 -7.27 19.94 -1.82
C LYS A 106 -7.80 18.61 -1.30
N THR A 107 -7.86 17.57 -2.12
CA THR A 107 -8.33 16.23 -1.74
C THR A 107 -7.23 15.41 -1.12
N GLN A 108 -5.99 15.45 -1.58
CA GLN A 108 -4.90 14.65 -1.02
C GLN A 108 -4.07 15.42 0.02
N GLY A 109 -4.27 16.74 0.12
CA GLY A 109 -3.53 17.59 1.05
C GLY A 109 -2.04 17.69 0.73
N LEU A 110 -1.66 17.50 -0.54
CA LEU A 110 -0.29 17.56 -1.02
C LEU A 110 0.11 18.99 -1.39
N SER A 111 1.39 19.30 -1.25
CA SER A 111 1.97 20.57 -1.70
C SER A 111 1.98 20.65 -3.24
N LYS A 112 2.09 21.86 -3.79
CA LYS A 112 2.18 22.06 -5.25
C LYS A 112 3.44 21.43 -5.81
N GLU A 113 4.53 21.51 -5.06
CA GLU A 113 5.83 20.96 -5.39
C GLU A 113 5.78 19.43 -5.45
N ARG A 114 5.09 18.80 -4.49
CA ARG A 114 4.87 17.35 -4.49
C ARG A 114 4.04 16.89 -5.69
N ILE A 115 2.95 17.60 -5.99
CA ILE A 115 2.11 17.29 -7.16
C ILE A 115 2.93 17.44 -8.46
N ALA A 116 3.71 18.51 -8.58
CA ALA A 116 4.56 18.72 -9.75
C ALA A 116 5.57 17.59 -9.95
N PHE A 117 6.22 17.13 -8.87
CA PHE A 117 7.10 15.96 -8.90
C PHE A 117 6.38 14.68 -9.31
N LEU A 118 5.23 14.36 -8.70
CA LEU A 118 4.45 13.14 -9.02
C LEU A 118 3.94 13.11 -10.48
N GLN A 119 3.87 14.28 -11.13
CA GLN A 119 3.49 14.44 -12.52
C GLN A 119 4.68 14.43 -13.48
N SER A 120 5.91 14.50 -12.97
CA SER A 120 7.11 14.68 -13.77
C SER A 120 7.74 13.34 -14.17
N PRO A 121 8.55 13.30 -15.25
CA PRO A 121 9.23 12.07 -15.68
C PRO A 121 10.23 11.52 -14.66
N GLU A 122 10.70 12.35 -13.73
CA GLU A 122 11.63 11.96 -12.67
C GLU A 122 10.98 11.11 -11.57
N TYR A 123 9.65 11.05 -11.52
CA TYR A 123 8.95 10.20 -10.55
C TYR A 123 9.02 8.73 -10.93
N ASP A 124 9.89 7.99 -10.24
CA ASP A 124 9.99 6.54 -10.31
C ASP A 124 9.38 5.89 -9.06
N TYR A 125 8.55 4.86 -9.26
CA TYR A 125 7.85 4.20 -8.16
C TYR A 125 8.79 3.52 -7.17
N PHE A 126 9.85 2.87 -7.66
CA PHE A 126 10.75 2.09 -6.82
C PHE A 126 11.75 2.99 -6.10
N GLU A 127 12.21 4.06 -6.74
CA GLU A 127 12.99 5.08 -6.04
C GLU A 127 12.18 5.73 -4.91
N GLU A 128 10.90 6.04 -5.15
CA GLU A 128 10.05 6.61 -4.10
C GLU A 128 9.76 5.62 -2.97
N LEU A 129 9.56 4.34 -3.30
CA LEU A 129 9.45 3.25 -2.32
C LEU A 129 10.70 3.19 -1.43
N LYS A 130 11.90 3.25 -2.01
CA LYS A 130 13.16 3.26 -1.26
C LYS A 130 13.25 4.49 -0.35
N LEU A 131 12.86 5.67 -0.84
CA LEU A 131 12.87 6.90 -0.04
C LEU A 131 11.90 6.84 1.14
N GLU A 132 10.71 6.27 0.96
CA GLU A 132 9.77 6.05 2.07
C GLU A 132 10.35 5.05 3.08
N TYR A 133 10.97 3.96 2.62
CA TYR A 133 11.66 3.03 3.50
C TYR A 133 12.79 3.71 4.30
N GLN A 134 13.61 4.56 3.67
CA GLN A 134 14.62 5.34 4.40
C GLN A 134 14.00 6.31 5.41
N PHE A 135 12.82 6.87 5.11
CA PHE A 135 12.07 7.69 6.05
C PHE A 135 11.69 6.88 7.31
N TYR A 136 11.19 5.65 7.16
CA TYR A 136 11.00 4.72 8.31
C TYR A 136 12.31 4.46 9.06
N LYS A 137 13.43 4.22 8.38
CA LYS A 137 14.70 3.94 9.05
C LYS A 137 15.26 5.12 9.86
N SER A 138 14.91 6.36 9.49
CA SER A 138 15.52 7.56 10.09
C SER A 138 15.39 7.64 11.62
N ARG A 139 14.31 7.11 12.20
CA ARG A 139 14.02 7.07 13.64
C ARG A 139 13.72 5.68 14.18
N ASP A 140 14.13 4.63 13.44
CA ASP A 140 13.98 3.25 13.88
C ASP A 140 14.70 3.02 15.22
N ASN A 141 14.00 2.38 16.16
CA ASN A 141 14.45 2.06 17.51
C ASN A 141 14.95 3.27 18.34
N LYS A 142 14.48 4.50 18.03
CA LYS A 142 14.80 5.71 18.79
C LYS A 142 13.60 6.14 19.64
N GLU A 143 13.88 6.49 20.90
CA GLU A 143 12.88 7.17 21.74
C GLU A 143 12.61 8.57 21.21
N GLU A 144 11.34 8.86 21.01
CA GLU A 144 10.88 10.10 20.40
C GLU A 144 9.61 10.59 21.11
N ALA A 145 9.25 11.84 20.84
CA ALA A 145 8.06 12.45 21.41
C ALA A 145 7.34 13.30 20.37
N ALA A 146 6.02 13.23 20.36
CA ALA A 146 5.19 14.06 19.49
C ALA A 146 3.92 14.52 20.19
N LEU A 147 3.48 15.74 19.89
CA LEU A 147 2.18 16.23 20.30
C LEU A 147 1.11 15.70 19.34
N VAL A 148 0.23 14.85 19.85
CA VAL A 148 -0.86 14.24 19.09
C VAL A 148 -2.17 14.83 19.54
N LEU A 149 -2.95 15.32 18.59
CA LEU A 149 -4.27 15.87 18.88
C LEU A 149 -5.30 14.73 18.95
N ILE A 150 -5.78 14.41 20.16
CA ILE A 150 -6.77 13.37 20.40
C ILE A 150 -8.17 13.99 20.43
N TYR A 151 -9.11 13.37 19.71
CA TYR A 151 -10.48 13.84 19.56
C TYR A 151 -11.18 14.10 20.91
N ASP A 152 -11.26 13.10 21.78
CA ASP A 152 -12.05 13.14 23.03
C ASP A 152 -11.58 14.25 24.00
N LYS A 153 -10.30 14.62 23.92
CA LYS A 153 -9.70 15.61 24.81
C LYS A 153 -9.72 17.03 24.25
N ASN A 154 -9.86 17.16 22.93
CA ASN A 154 -9.70 18.41 22.16
C ASN A 154 -8.45 19.24 22.58
N LYS A 155 -7.42 18.55 23.05
CA LYS A 155 -6.14 19.10 23.55
C LYS A 155 -5.01 18.21 23.06
N PRO A 156 -3.88 18.78 22.61
CA PRO A 156 -2.69 18.01 22.28
C PRO A 156 -2.26 17.18 23.48
N THR A 157 -2.06 15.88 23.27
CA THR A 157 -1.53 14.93 24.24
C THR A 157 -0.13 14.55 23.81
N LEU A 158 0.80 14.57 24.76
CA LEU A 158 2.18 14.18 24.50
C LEU A 158 2.26 12.65 24.38
N SER A 159 2.60 12.17 23.18
CA SER A 159 3.04 10.79 22.94
C SER A 159 4.55 10.69 23.18
N LYS A 160 4.99 9.66 23.90
CA LYS A 160 6.40 9.32 24.11
C LYS A 160 6.57 7.83 23.95
N GLY A 161 7.51 7.41 23.12
CA GLY A 161 7.78 6.00 22.87
C GLY A 161 8.75 5.81 21.71
N LYS A 162 8.76 4.60 21.16
CA LYS A 162 9.53 4.27 19.96
C LYS A 162 8.81 3.23 19.12
N TYR A 163 9.23 3.09 17.87
CA TYR A 163 8.91 1.93 17.05
C TYR A 163 10.19 1.18 16.72
N ILE A 164 10.05 -0.11 16.40
CA ILE A 164 11.12 -0.89 15.77
C ILE A 164 10.62 -1.44 14.44
N ILE A 165 11.47 -1.46 13.42
CA ILE A 165 11.21 -2.21 12.19
C ILE A 165 11.68 -3.65 12.43
N ALA A 166 10.75 -4.60 12.45
CA ALA A 166 11.06 -5.98 12.78
C ALA A 166 11.80 -6.66 11.62
N LYS A 167 12.89 -7.36 11.93
CA LYS A 167 13.64 -8.21 10.98
C LYS A 167 13.18 -9.65 11.03
N ASN A 168 12.62 -10.08 12.16
CA ASN A 168 12.22 -11.44 12.43
C ASN A 168 11.16 -11.50 13.54
N THR A 169 10.71 -12.71 13.86
CA THR A 169 9.71 -12.96 14.89
C THR A 169 10.18 -12.63 16.31
N ASP A 170 11.47 -12.67 16.60
CA ASP A 170 12.02 -12.35 17.93
C ASP A 170 11.93 -10.84 18.20
N ASP A 171 12.19 -10.00 17.18
CA ASP A 171 11.97 -8.56 17.26
C ASP A 171 10.50 -8.27 17.61
N VAL A 172 9.56 -8.88 16.89
CA VAL A 172 8.13 -8.72 17.16
C VAL A 172 7.79 -9.18 18.58
N THR A 173 8.17 -10.41 18.94
CA THR A 173 7.82 -11.04 20.22
C THR A 173 8.40 -10.25 21.40
N SER A 174 9.61 -9.72 21.27
CA SER A 174 10.23 -8.89 22.32
C SER A 174 9.59 -7.51 22.42
N SER A 175 9.20 -6.91 21.31
CA SER A 175 8.65 -5.55 21.26
C SER A 175 7.23 -5.45 21.81
N ILE A 176 6.35 -6.41 21.46
CA ILE A 176 4.94 -6.38 21.90
C ILE A 176 4.77 -6.49 23.43
N GLN A 177 5.81 -6.94 24.14
CA GLN A 177 5.83 -7.03 25.61
C GLN A 177 6.26 -5.73 26.30
N LYS A 178 6.86 -4.78 25.56
CA LYS A 178 7.37 -3.52 26.13
C LYS A 178 6.30 -2.44 26.12
N GLU A 179 6.32 -1.59 27.13
CA GLU A 179 5.47 -0.41 27.16
C GLU A 179 5.96 0.64 26.16
N LYS A 180 5.01 1.36 25.53
CA LYS A 180 5.29 2.47 24.61
C LYS A 180 6.21 2.12 23.43
N GLU A 181 6.26 0.84 23.07
CA GLU A 181 6.94 0.33 21.89
C GLU A 181 5.92 -0.26 20.91
N VAL A 182 6.16 -0.06 19.61
CA VAL A 182 5.37 -0.64 18.51
C VAL A 182 6.30 -1.42 17.58
N ALA A 183 6.00 -2.70 17.36
CA ALA A 183 6.64 -3.49 16.32
C ALA A 183 6.04 -3.12 14.96
N ILE A 184 6.89 -2.80 13.98
CA ILE A 184 6.49 -2.54 12.60
C ILE A 184 6.93 -3.71 11.73
N VAL A 185 5.97 -4.36 11.09
CA VAL A 185 6.24 -5.33 10.02
C VAL A 185 6.02 -4.62 8.69
N LEU A 186 7.01 -4.61 7.81
CA LEU A 186 6.90 -3.92 6.53
C LEU A 186 6.04 -4.70 5.55
N THR A 187 5.17 -3.97 4.86
CA THR A 187 4.37 -4.46 3.74
C THR A 187 4.40 -3.43 2.61
N ILE A 188 4.01 -3.80 1.40
CA ILE A 188 3.86 -2.87 0.29
C ILE A 188 2.44 -2.94 -0.22
N GLU A 189 1.81 -1.79 -0.46
CA GLU A 189 0.49 -1.74 -1.08
C GLU A 189 0.62 -1.43 -2.58
N GLY A 190 0.41 -2.45 -3.42
CA GLY A 190 0.49 -2.35 -4.88
C GLY A 190 1.85 -2.76 -5.45
N ILE A 191 1.86 -3.75 -6.35
CA ILE A 191 3.08 -4.20 -7.04
C ILE A 191 3.64 -3.15 -8.01
N HIS A 192 2.87 -2.12 -8.38
CA HIS A 192 3.35 -1.00 -9.19
C HIS A 192 4.55 -0.30 -8.54
N ALA A 193 4.66 -0.39 -7.21
CA ALA A 193 5.81 0.06 -6.44
C ALA A 193 7.15 -0.51 -6.94
N LEU A 194 7.13 -1.65 -7.64
CA LEU A 194 8.31 -2.27 -8.23
C LEU A 194 8.63 -1.75 -9.64
N GLY A 195 7.93 -0.73 -10.14
CA GLY A 195 8.24 -0.06 -11.42
C GLY A 195 7.42 -0.52 -12.62
N VAL A 196 6.23 -1.08 -12.39
CA VAL A 196 5.28 -1.51 -13.43
C VAL A 196 3.97 -0.72 -13.36
N GLY A 197 3.12 -0.83 -14.39
CA GLY A 197 1.87 -0.06 -14.44
C GLY A 197 2.08 1.43 -14.72
N ASN A 198 3.20 1.78 -15.36
CA ASN A 198 3.45 3.15 -15.79
C ASN A 198 2.49 3.56 -16.91
N LEU A 199 2.06 4.82 -16.86
CA LEU A 199 1.34 5.43 -17.95
C LEU A 199 2.32 5.71 -19.08
N LYS A 200 1.95 5.42 -20.34
CA LYS A 200 2.83 5.55 -21.52
C LYS A 200 3.53 6.92 -21.64
N ASN A 201 2.89 7.98 -21.16
CA ASN A 201 3.39 9.36 -21.19
C ASN A 201 4.17 9.77 -19.93
N LYS A 202 4.33 8.88 -18.94
CA LYS A 202 4.95 9.17 -17.63
C LYS A 202 5.98 8.12 -17.19
N GLY A 203 6.36 7.21 -18.07
CA GLY A 203 7.35 6.17 -17.78
C GLY A 203 7.21 4.96 -18.69
N ILE A 204 8.16 4.05 -18.55
CA ILE A 204 8.18 2.75 -19.22
C ILE A 204 8.26 1.70 -18.11
N ASP A 205 7.50 0.63 -18.26
CA ASP A 205 7.60 -0.51 -17.36
C ASP A 205 8.97 -1.17 -17.50
N ILE A 206 9.56 -1.51 -16.37
CA ILE A 206 10.80 -2.28 -16.35
C ILE A 206 10.56 -3.71 -16.84
N SER A 207 11.63 -4.43 -17.19
CA SER A 207 11.52 -5.83 -17.61
C SER A 207 11.06 -6.74 -16.46
N LEU A 208 10.48 -7.89 -16.81
CA LEU A 208 10.08 -8.92 -15.84
C LEU A 208 11.26 -9.37 -14.96
N ASP A 209 12.44 -9.55 -15.54
CA ASP A 209 13.65 -9.93 -14.80
C ASP A 209 14.05 -8.87 -13.78
N GLN A 210 13.92 -7.59 -14.14
CA GLN A 210 14.21 -6.48 -13.24
C GLN A 210 13.18 -6.41 -12.10
N VAL A 211 11.91 -6.75 -12.34
CA VAL A 211 10.90 -6.88 -11.26
C VAL A 211 11.30 -8.02 -10.33
N LYS A 212 11.71 -9.17 -10.87
CA LYS A 212 12.17 -10.32 -10.07
C LYS A 212 13.40 -9.97 -9.24
N GLU A 213 14.38 -9.24 -9.79
CA GLU A 213 15.52 -8.74 -9.01
C GLU A 213 15.09 -7.77 -7.90
N ARG A 214 14.11 -6.89 -8.15
CA ARG A 214 13.55 -6.03 -7.08
C ARG A 214 12.83 -6.84 -6.01
N VAL A 215 12.11 -7.92 -6.37
CA VAL A 215 11.54 -8.86 -5.39
C VAL A 215 12.64 -9.52 -4.54
N LYS A 216 13.72 -9.98 -5.17
CA LYS A 216 14.88 -10.53 -4.44
C LYS A 216 15.54 -9.50 -3.53
N ALA A 217 15.59 -8.23 -3.94
CA ALA A 217 16.16 -7.15 -3.14
C ALA A 217 15.38 -6.98 -1.82
N LEU A 218 14.04 -7.03 -1.89
CA LEU A 218 13.17 -6.98 -0.70
C LEU A 218 13.35 -8.18 0.24
N LYS A 219 13.90 -9.30 -0.25
CA LYS A 219 14.23 -10.50 0.54
C LYS A 219 15.66 -10.49 1.09
N GLY A 220 16.50 -9.61 0.56
CA GLY A 220 17.94 -9.58 0.80
C GLY A 220 18.72 -10.61 -0.03
N GLU A 221 18.25 -10.96 -1.23
CA GLU A 221 18.76 -12.03 -2.09
C GLU A 221 19.15 -11.55 -3.50
N ALA A 222 19.02 -10.26 -3.81
CA ALA A 222 19.32 -9.71 -5.13
C ALA A 222 20.83 -9.65 -5.40
N THR A 223 21.17 -9.66 -6.69
CA THR A 223 22.55 -9.56 -7.18
C THR A 223 22.85 -8.23 -7.85
N THR A 224 21.82 -7.59 -8.42
CA THR A 224 21.96 -6.31 -9.16
C THR A 224 21.25 -5.13 -8.49
N GLU A 225 20.42 -5.39 -7.47
CA GLU A 225 19.67 -4.38 -6.72
C GLU A 225 20.14 -4.33 -5.26
N GLU A 226 19.98 -3.18 -4.61
CA GLU A 226 20.36 -3.02 -3.20
C GLU A 226 19.45 -3.86 -2.29
N ASN A 227 20.05 -4.79 -1.56
CA ASN A 227 19.35 -5.67 -0.64
C ASN A 227 18.81 -4.95 0.60
N TRP A 228 17.55 -5.22 0.93
CA TRP A 228 16.90 -4.63 2.10
C TRP A 228 17.31 -5.34 3.38
N GLU A 229 17.61 -4.54 4.39
CA GLU A 229 17.91 -5.02 5.74
C GLU A 229 16.68 -5.62 6.45
N HIS A 230 15.49 -5.06 6.21
CA HIS A 230 14.23 -5.48 6.83
C HIS A 230 13.36 -6.17 5.78
N PRO A 231 12.85 -7.39 6.06
CA PRO A 231 12.06 -8.13 5.09
C PRO A 231 10.67 -7.50 4.90
N VAL A 232 10.17 -7.56 3.67
CA VAL A 232 8.76 -7.27 3.37
C VAL A 232 7.94 -8.54 3.59
N PHE A 233 6.92 -8.48 4.44
CA PHE A 233 6.14 -9.66 4.82
C PHE A 233 5.10 -10.04 3.76
N PHE A 234 4.37 -9.06 3.22
CA PHE A 234 3.50 -9.26 2.07
C PHE A 234 3.44 -8.04 1.16
N ILE A 235 3.02 -8.27 -0.10
CA ILE A 235 2.68 -7.22 -1.05
C ILE A 235 1.22 -7.37 -1.46
N THR A 236 0.47 -6.28 -1.36
CA THR A 236 -0.86 -6.17 -1.98
C THR A 236 -0.66 -6.12 -3.47
N PHE A 237 -1.05 -7.16 -4.19
CA PHE A 237 -0.54 -7.34 -5.55
C PHE A 237 -1.13 -6.32 -6.54
N SER A 238 -2.42 -6.04 -6.42
CA SER A 238 -3.13 -5.00 -7.18
C SER A 238 -3.47 -3.82 -6.28
N HIS A 239 -3.79 -2.67 -6.88
CA HIS A 239 -4.29 -1.52 -6.13
C HIS A 239 -5.37 -0.77 -6.95
N HIS A 240 -5.22 0.52 -7.20
CA HIS A 240 -6.27 1.31 -7.85
C HIS A 240 -6.20 1.29 -9.38
N PHE A 241 -5.01 1.12 -9.96
CA PHE A 241 -4.79 1.19 -11.39
C PHE A 241 -4.12 -0.09 -11.94
N ASP A 242 -4.11 -0.21 -13.27
CA ASP A 242 -3.46 -1.31 -13.99
C ASP A 242 -1.96 -1.40 -13.68
N ASN A 243 -1.53 -2.57 -13.18
CA ASN A 243 -0.13 -2.88 -12.90
C ASN A 243 0.49 -3.82 -13.96
N THR A 244 -0.23 -4.09 -15.05
CA THR A 244 0.11 -5.02 -16.15
C THR A 244 0.20 -6.52 -15.81
N PHE A 245 0.16 -6.89 -14.52
CA PHE A 245 0.28 -8.27 -14.05
C PHE A 245 -1.03 -8.89 -13.57
N CYS A 246 -1.93 -8.11 -13.01
CA CYS A 246 -3.20 -8.61 -12.47
C CYS A 246 -4.30 -7.57 -12.62
N GLY A 247 -5.46 -8.01 -13.07
CA GLY A 247 -6.62 -7.15 -13.05
C GLY A 247 -7.01 -6.75 -11.63
N HIS A 248 -7.25 -5.46 -11.43
CA HIS A 248 -7.65 -4.89 -10.15
C HIS A 248 -9.18 -4.78 -10.04
N ALA A 249 -9.69 -4.67 -8.82
CA ALA A 249 -11.08 -4.40 -8.54
C ALA A 249 -11.42 -2.92 -8.77
N ARG A 250 -12.69 -2.62 -9.01
CA ARG A 250 -13.22 -1.26 -8.92
C ARG A 250 -13.01 -0.74 -7.50
N SER A 251 -12.39 0.42 -7.34
CA SER A 251 -11.99 0.94 -6.02
C SER A 251 -12.39 2.40 -5.78
N PHE A 252 -12.83 3.09 -6.84
CA PHE A 252 -13.31 4.46 -6.77
C PHE A 252 -14.84 4.55 -6.85
N PRO A 253 -15.46 5.47 -6.09
CA PRO A 253 -16.86 5.81 -6.27
C PRO A 253 -17.19 6.30 -7.68
N ASP A 254 -18.41 6.07 -8.15
CA ASP A 254 -18.88 6.41 -9.50
C ASP A 254 -18.58 7.88 -9.86
N ILE A 255 -18.79 8.80 -8.91
CA ILE A 255 -18.57 10.25 -9.10
C ILE A 255 -17.11 10.63 -9.42
N THR A 256 -16.17 9.77 -9.06
CA THR A 256 -14.73 10.02 -9.30
C THR A 256 -14.21 9.43 -10.61
N GLU A 257 -15.00 8.62 -11.32
CA GLU A 257 -14.63 8.12 -12.66
C GLU A 257 -14.41 9.23 -13.69
N LEU A 258 -15.08 10.38 -13.53
CA LEU A 258 -14.90 11.54 -14.40
C LEU A 258 -13.51 12.17 -14.27
N VAL A 259 -12.78 11.85 -13.21
CA VAL A 259 -11.47 12.44 -12.88
C VAL A 259 -10.36 11.40 -12.98
N PHE A 260 -10.61 10.15 -12.56
CA PHE A 260 -9.62 9.07 -12.53
C PHE A 260 -10.07 7.90 -13.41
N ASN A 261 -9.22 7.52 -14.37
CA ASN A 261 -9.50 6.39 -15.25
C ASN A 261 -8.90 5.09 -14.71
N GLN A 262 -9.74 4.30 -14.04
CA GLN A 262 -9.38 2.96 -13.58
C GLN A 262 -9.77 1.86 -14.58
N ARG A 263 -10.14 2.16 -15.84
CA ARG A 263 -10.75 1.15 -16.74
C ARG A 263 -9.78 0.10 -17.28
N LYS A 264 -8.52 0.48 -17.52
CA LYS A 264 -7.51 -0.45 -18.02
C LYS A 264 -7.23 -1.50 -16.95
N GLY A 265 -7.18 -2.79 -17.32
CA GLY A 265 -6.89 -3.88 -16.38
C GLY A 265 -8.02 -4.22 -15.38
N CYS A 266 -8.95 -3.30 -15.11
CA CYS A 266 -10.04 -3.52 -14.15
C CYS A 266 -10.87 -4.77 -14.49
N ASN A 267 -11.18 -5.55 -13.46
CA ASN A 267 -11.93 -6.79 -13.54
C ASN A 267 -11.33 -7.88 -14.46
N GLY A 268 -10.06 -7.73 -14.86
CA GLY A 268 -9.29 -8.71 -15.62
C GLY A 268 -8.68 -9.84 -14.76
N PRO A 269 -8.19 -10.93 -15.37
CA PRO A 269 -7.51 -12.02 -14.67
C PRO A 269 -6.06 -11.67 -14.29
N MET A 270 -5.36 -12.61 -13.67
CA MET A 270 -3.89 -12.60 -13.57
C MET A 270 -3.27 -12.91 -14.93
N THR A 271 -2.17 -12.26 -15.30
CA THR A 271 -1.40 -12.59 -16.51
C THR A 271 -0.37 -13.70 -16.22
N PRO A 272 0.18 -14.37 -17.25
CA PRO A 272 1.30 -15.30 -17.08
C PRO A 272 2.49 -14.66 -16.37
N GLU A 273 2.88 -13.45 -16.75
CA GLU A 273 3.97 -12.71 -16.12
C GLU A 273 3.66 -12.35 -14.66
N GLY A 274 2.39 -12.08 -14.34
CA GLY A 274 1.96 -11.90 -12.95
C GLY A 274 2.13 -13.16 -12.11
N LEU A 275 1.82 -14.34 -12.66
CA LEU A 275 2.07 -15.63 -12.01
C LEU A 275 3.57 -15.89 -11.83
N ASP A 276 4.41 -15.50 -12.79
CA ASP A 276 5.87 -15.56 -12.68
C ASP A 276 6.39 -14.73 -11.50
N VAL A 277 5.92 -13.49 -11.36
CA VAL A 277 6.30 -12.62 -10.22
C VAL A 277 5.82 -13.22 -8.91
N ILE A 278 4.60 -13.77 -8.86
CA ILE A 278 4.08 -14.42 -7.65
C ILE A 278 4.91 -15.64 -7.25
N ARG A 279 5.35 -16.47 -8.21
CA ARG A 279 6.24 -17.60 -7.93
C ARG A 279 7.58 -17.12 -7.37
N GLU A 280 8.17 -16.08 -7.95
CA GLU A 280 9.37 -15.44 -7.41
C GLU A 280 9.11 -14.95 -5.97
N MET A 281 8.05 -14.19 -5.72
CA MET A 281 7.69 -13.71 -4.37
C MET A 281 7.57 -14.86 -3.36
N LEU A 282 6.94 -15.96 -3.74
CA LEU A 282 6.69 -17.12 -2.87
C LEU A 282 7.87 -18.10 -2.79
N GLY A 283 8.99 -17.82 -3.48
CA GLY A 283 10.16 -18.69 -3.50
C GLY A 283 9.87 -20.06 -4.13
N LEU A 284 9.13 -20.04 -5.24
CA LEU A 284 8.70 -21.24 -5.97
C LEU A 284 9.31 -21.27 -7.38
N ASN A 285 9.64 -22.48 -7.86
CA ASN A 285 10.00 -22.72 -9.26
C ASN A 285 8.75 -22.96 -10.13
N ASP A 286 8.96 -23.34 -11.39
CA ASP A 286 7.86 -23.56 -12.33
C ASP A 286 6.96 -24.76 -12.03
N ASN A 287 7.48 -25.73 -11.30
CA ASN A 287 6.73 -26.90 -10.84
C ASN A 287 6.08 -26.66 -9.47
N LEU A 288 6.17 -25.43 -8.94
CA LEU A 288 5.74 -25.04 -7.60
C LEU A 288 6.54 -25.73 -6.47
N ASP A 289 7.77 -26.18 -6.73
CA ASP A 289 8.67 -26.61 -5.68
C ASP A 289 9.35 -25.41 -5.03
N GLY A 290 9.66 -25.52 -3.73
CA GLY A 290 10.41 -24.49 -3.02
C GLY A 290 11.84 -24.35 -3.53
N THR A 291 12.28 -23.13 -3.80
CA THR A 291 13.65 -22.83 -4.24
C THR A 291 14.63 -22.63 -3.07
N GLY A 292 14.13 -22.60 -1.83
CA GLY A 292 14.88 -22.22 -0.63
C GLY A 292 14.92 -20.71 -0.38
N SER A 293 14.41 -19.89 -1.31
CA SER A 293 14.24 -18.44 -1.14
C SER A 293 13.17 -18.11 -0.08
N LYS A 294 13.34 -16.98 0.61
CA LYS A 294 12.32 -16.45 1.54
C LYS A 294 11.02 -16.14 0.80
N ARG A 295 9.90 -16.19 1.53
CA ARG A 295 8.57 -15.82 1.00
C ARG A 295 8.26 -14.36 1.30
N ILE A 296 7.77 -13.66 0.29
CA ILE A 296 6.92 -12.49 0.41
C ILE A 296 5.50 -12.95 0.08
N LEU A 297 4.58 -12.87 1.03
CA LEU A 297 3.22 -13.34 0.83
C LEU A 297 2.44 -12.40 -0.09
N VAL A 298 1.36 -12.91 -0.68
CA VAL A 298 0.50 -12.16 -1.58
C VAL A 298 -0.77 -11.76 -0.84
N ASP A 299 -1.01 -10.46 -0.73
CA ASP A 299 -2.28 -9.91 -0.28
C ASP A 299 -3.21 -9.70 -1.48
N VAL A 300 -4.40 -10.30 -1.40
CA VAL A 300 -5.39 -10.32 -2.48
C VAL A 300 -6.30 -9.11 -2.48
N LYS A 301 -6.18 -8.23 -1.48
CA LYS A 301 -6.92 -6.98 -1.48
C LYS A 301 -6.66 -6.20 -2.77
N HIS A 302 -7.69 -5.51 -3.26
CA HIS A 302 -7.76 -4.83 -4.57
C HIS A 302 -7.56 -5.71 -5.82
N MET A 303 -7.21 -6.99 -5.72
CA MET A 303 -7.29 -7.87 -6.89
C MET A 303 -8.76 -8.00 -7.33
N SER A 304 -9.00 -8.10 -8.63
CA SER A 304 -10.31 -8.48 -9.13
C SER A 304 -10.67 -9.90 -8.68
N ALA A 305 -11.96 -10.23 -8.70
CA ALA A 305 -12.40 -11.60 -8.42
C ALA A 305 -11.78 -12.63 -9.40
N LYS A 306 -11.57 -12.24 -10.68
CA LYS A 306 -10.89 -13.09 -11.67
C LYS A 306 -9.39 -13.26 -11.37
N GLY A 307 -8.71 -12.19 -10.95
CA GLY A 307 -7.31 -12.23 -10.53
C GLY A 307 -7.11 -13.14 -9.32
N ARG A 308 -7.99 -13.02 -8.32
CA ARG A 308 -8.04 -13.93 -7.16
C ARG A 308 -8.22 -15.38 -7.59
N LYS A 309 -9.17 -15.65 -8.48
CA LYS A 309 -9.42 -17.01 -9.00
C LYS A 309 -8.19 -17.59 -9.69
N SER A 310 -7.53 -16.81 -10.55
CA SER A 310 -6.28 -17.23 -11.20
C SER A 310 -5.20 -17.57 -10.17
N TYR A 311 -4.95 -16.70 -9.18
CA TYR A 311 -3.97 -16.97 -8.12
C TYR A 311 -4.31 -18.24 -7.33
N TYR A 312 -5.59 -18.43 -6.98
CA TYR A 312 -6.02 -19.59 -6.23
C TYR A 312 -5.87 -20.89 -7.02
N ASP A 313 -6.30 -20.90 -8.27
CA ASP A 313 -6.29 -22.09 -9.11
C ASP A 313 -4.88 -22.46 -9.58
N GLU A 314 -4.06 -21.47 -9.90
CA GLU A 314 -2.73 -21.70 -10.48
C GLU A 314 -1.63 -21.88 -9.44
N ILE A 315 -1.76 -21.32 -8.24
CA ILE A 315 -0.72 -21.39 -7.21
C ILE A 315 -1.25 -22.05 -5.94
N ILE A 316 -2.23 -21.42 -5.26
CA ILE A 316 -2.61 -21.83 -3.89
C ILE A 316 -3.12 -23.26 -3.83
N LYS A 317 -4.09 -23.63 -4.67
CA LYS A 317 -4.68 -24.97 -4.65
C LYS A 317 -3.65 -26.02 -5.08
N LYS A 318 -2.91 -25.77 -6.15
CA LYS A 318 -1.89 -26.70 -6.67
C LYS A 318 -0.80 -26.95 -5.63
N TYR A 319 -0.22 -25.89 -5.07
CA TYR A 319 0.82 -26.00 -4.06
C TYR A 319 0.29 -26.60 -2.73
N ASN A 320 -0.79 -26.05 -2.17
CA ASN A 320 -1.26 -26.46 -0.84
C ASN A 320 -1.83 -27.89 -0.79
N ASN A 321 -2.27 -28.45 -1.92
CA ASN A 321 -2.71 -29.85 -2.01
C ASN A 321 -1.57 -30.85 -1.81
N PHE A 322 -0.34 -30.49 -2.19
CA PHE A 322 0.84 -31.35 -2.08
C PHE A 322 1.88 -30.79 -1.09
N ALA A 323 1.55 -29.74 -0.34
CA ALA A 323 2.44 -29.14 0.63
C ALA A 323 2.89 -30.20 1.67
N PRO A 324 4.19 -30.25 2.04
CA PRO A 324 4.73 -31.31 2.90
C PRO A 324 4.01 -31.48 4.25
N ASN A 325 3.49 -30.38 4.80
CA ASN A 325 2.64 -30.37 5.98
C ASN A 325 1.87 -29.03 6.07
N ASN A 326 0.97 -28.93 7.04
CA ASN A 326 0.14 -27.74 7.25
C ASN A 326 0.96 -26.46 7.50
N GLY A 327 2.16 -26.55 8.11
CA GLY A 327 3.03 -25.40 8.34
C GLY A 327 3.70 -24.86 7.07
N HIS A 328 3.73 -25.64 5.99
CA HIS A 328 4.33 -25.24 4.71
C HIS A 328 3.32 -24.65 3.73
N LYS A 329 2.01 -24.81 4.00
CA LYS A 329 0.95 -24.23 3.18
C LYS A 329 1.11 -22.71 3.09
N ILE A 330 0.83 -22.17 1.91
CA ILE A 330 0.84 -20.73 1.66
C ILE A 330 -0.52 -20.18 2.12
N PRO A 331 -0.54 -19.27 3.12
CA PRO A 331 -1.78 -18.61 3.53
C PRO A 331 -2.21 -17.59 2.47
N VAL A 332 -3.52 -17.35 2.38
CA VAL A 332 -4.09 -16.22 1.63
C VAL A 332 -4.26 -15.06 2.59
N ILE A 333 -3.72 -13.90 2.22
CA ILE A 333 -3.89 -12.66 2.98
C ILE A 333 -4.93 -11.79 2.28
N ALA A 334 -5.83 -11.20 3.05
CA ALA A 334 -6.74 -10.14 2.61
C ALA A 334 -6.72 -9.04 3.67
N SER A 335 -5.76 -8.12 3.58
CA SER A 335 -5.34 -7.30 4.72
C SER A 335 -6.40 -6.31 5.22
N HIS A 336 -7.26 -5.80 4.31
CA HIS A 336 -8.27 -4.80 4.68
C HIS A 336 -9.53 -4.89 3.79
N ILE A 337 -10.18 -6.06 3.82
CA ILE A 337 -11.45 -6.32 3.12
C ILE A 337 -12.68 -6.26 4.06
N GLY A 338 -13.87 -6.10 3.48
CA GLY A 338 -15.15 -6.29 4.17
C GLY A 338 -15.90 -7.51 3.63
N PHE A 339 -17.01 -7.90 4.24
CA PHE A 339 -17.86 -8.96 3.69
C PHE A 339 -18.76 -8.41 2.57
N SER A 340 -18.75 -9.05 1.39
CA SER A 340 -19.52 -8.60 0.21
C SER A 340 -20.93 -9.19 0.11
N GLY A 341 -21.26 -10.21 0.90
CA GLY A 341 -22.55 -10.91 0.80
C GLY A 341 -22.64 -11.96 -0.32
N ALA A 342 -21.63 -12.07 -1.18
CA ALA A 342 -21.56 -13.15 -2.17
C ALA A 342 -21.21 -14.49 -1.49
N ALA A 343 -21.87 -15.57 -1.91
CA ALA A 343 -21.65 -16.92 -1.41
C ALA A 343 -20.40 -17.56 -2.02
N THR A 344 -20.05 -17.19 -3.26
CA THR A 344 -18.88 -17.76 -3.95
C THR A 344 -18.06 -16.70 -4.69
N LEU A 345 -16.79 -17.01 -4.96
CA LEU A 345 -15.95 -16.18 -5.82
C LEU A 345 -16.47 -16.13 -7.27
N GLN A 346 -17.07 -17.22 -7.76
CA GLN A 346 -17.63 -17.26 -9.11
C GLN A 346 -18.83 -16.32 -9.23
N GLU A 347 -19.69 -16.29 -8.21
CA GLU A 347 -20.79 -15.34 -8.14
C GLU A 347 -20.30 -13.90 -8.12
N GLN A 348 -19.20 -13.59 -7.40
CA GLN A 348 -18.57 -12.28 -7.54
C GLN A 348 -18.20 -12.03 -8.99
N ILE A 349 -17.46 -12.95 -9.64
CA ILE A 349 -17.04 -12.81 -11.05
C ILE A 349 -18.20 -12.54 -12.02
N ASP A 350 -19.32 -13.22 -11.82
CA ASP A 350 -20.50 -13.12 -12.69
C ASP A 350 -21.21 -11.77 -12.48
N ASP A 351 -21.19 -11.23 -11.27
CA ASP A 351 -21.85 -9.97 -10.89
C ASP A 351 -21.05 -8.69 -11.19
N GLY A 352 -19.80 -8.76 -11.68
CA GLY A 352 -18.94 -7.56 -11.76
C GLY A 352 -19.37 -6.46 -12.68
N ASN A 353 -20.19 -6.77 -13.68
CA ASN A 353 -20.82 -5.75 -14.52
C ASN A 353 -21.96 -5.02 -13.79
N LEU A 354 -22.47 -5.57 -12.69
CA LEU A 354 -23.50 -4.98 -11.84
C LEU A 354 -22.91 -4.02 -10.79
N GLU A 355 -21.60 -4.10 -10.55
CA GLU A 355 -20.93 -3.32 -9.51
C GLU A 355 -21.04 -1.81 -9.77
N LYS A 356 -21.74 -1.13 -8.87
CA LYS A 356 -21.94 0.32 -8.78
C LYS A 356 -21.95 0.71 -7.30
N ASP A 357 -21.90 2.01 -7.01
CA ASP A 357 -21.80 2.49 -5.62
C ASP A 357 -22.84 1.89 -4.66
N ASN A 358 -24.05 1.62 -5.14
CA ASN A 358 -25.17 1.10 -4.36
C ASN A 358 -25.48 -0.40 -4.59
N PHE A 359 -24.63 -1.13 -5.29
CA PHE A 359 -24.83 -2.56 -5.52
C PHE A 359 -24.71 -3.33 -4.20
N LYS A 360 -25.77 -4.06 -3.84
CA LYS A 360 -25.87 -4.77 -2.56
C LYS A 360 -26.30 -6.21 -2.74
N LYS A 361 -25.78 -7.10 -1.89
CA LYS A 361 -26.20 -8.49 -1.76
C LYS A 361 -26.33 -8.85 -0.28
N GLY A 362 -27.47 -9.42 0.11
CA GLY A 362 -27.75 -9.76 1.52
C GLY A 362 -27.67 -8.55 2.47
N GLY A 363 -27.89 -7.33 1.98
CA GLY A 363 -27.76 -6.09 2.76
C GLY A 363 -26.34 -5.49 2.82
N PHE A 364 -25.32 -6.19 2.32
CA PHE A 364 -23.92 -5.74 2.27
C PHE A 364 -23.59 -5.10 0.92
N TYR A 365 -22.63 -4.16 0.90
CA TYR A 365 -22.10 -3.62 -0.36
C TYR A 365 -21.26 -4.70 -1.08
N ALA A 366 -21.77 -5.15 -2.22
CA ALA A 366 -21.24 -6.31 -2.95
C ALA A 366 -20.13 -5.91 -3.93
N TRP A 367 -19.22 -5.05 -3.48
CA TRP A 367 -18.09 -4.60 -4.29
C TRP A 367 -17.01 -5.68 -4.40
N TYR A 368 -16.33 -5.75 -5.54
CA TYR A 368 -15.26 -6.70 -5.83
C TYR A 368 -14.05 -6.55 -4.92
N ILE A 369 -13.88 -5.35 -4.40
CA ILE A 369 -12.79 -4.99 -3.49
C ILE A 369 -12.98 -5.60 -2.08
N ASN A 370 -14.15 -6.22 -1.82
CA ASN A 370 -14.54 -6.88 -0.58
C ASN A 370 -14.38 -8.42 -0.67
#